data_AF-W4UQY4-F1
#
_entry.id   AF-W4UQY4-F1
#
_cell.length_a   1.000
_cell.length_b   1.000
_cell.length_c   1.000
_cell.angle_alpha   90.00
_cell.angle_beta   90.00
_cell.angle_gamma   90.00
#
_symmetry.space_group_name_H-M   'P 1'
#
loop_
_entity.id
_entity.type
_entity.pdbx_description
1 polymer ?
#
loop_
_entity_poly.entity_id
_entity_poly.type
_entity_poly.pdbx_seq_one_letter_code
_entity_poly.pdbx_strand_id
1 'polypeptide(L)'
;MLCVADSKQDLKPESYRLEVVQVKPNGYGYHILRDDKLLINQPFIPAVSGKKAFSRAEDAKRVGTLVMKRLNAGDNFAVSQKDLLEQGVSF
;
A
#
# COMPACT_ATOMS: atom_id res chain seq x y z
N MET A 1 -20.94 -38.39 15.96
CA MET A 1 -20.58 -37.42 17.02
C MET A 1 -19.10 -37.10 16.80
N LEU A 2 -18.82 -36.07 15.99
CA LEU A 2 -18.25 -34.75 16.40
C LEU A 2 -16.87 -34.92 17.07
N CYS A 3 -15.76 -34.31 16.67
CA CYS A 3 -15.54 -33.00 16.03
C CYS A 3 -14.25 -33.00 15.19
N VAL A 4 -14.25 -32.21 14.12
CA VAL A 4 -13.02 -31.69 13.48
C VAL A 4 -12.46 -30.62 14.41
N ALA A 5 -11.23 -30.78 14.88
CA ALA A 5 -10.48 -29.68 15.48
C ALA A 5 -9.47 -29.21 14.43
N ASP A 6 -9.88 -28.13 13.79
CA ASP A 6 -9.21 -27.39 12.72
C ASP A 6 -7.74 -27.13 13.05
N SER A 7 -6.88 -27.40 12.06
CA SER A 7 -5.45 -27.12 12.10
C SER A 7 -5.22 -25.65 12.49
N LYS A 8 -4.66 -25.43 13.68
CA LYS A 8 -4.03 -24.16 14.04
C LYS A 8 -2.84 -23.98 13.10
N GLN A 9 -3.08 -23.44 11.90
CA GLN A 9 -2.00 -22.83 11.14
C GLN A 9 -1.59 -21.60 11.93
N ASP A 10 -0.42 -21.68 12.56
CA ASP A 10 0.26 -20.55 13.17
C ASP A 10 0.24 -19.37 12.18
N LEU A 11 -0.61 -18.38 12.49
CA LEU A 11 -0.69 -17.11 11.77
C LEU A 11 0.64 -16.40 11.99
N LYS A 12 1.63 -16.65 11.13
CA LYS A 12 2.73 -15.70 10.96
C LYS A 12 2.07 -14.34 10.66
N PRO A 13 2.48 -13.24 11.31
CA PRO A 13 2.03 -11.94 10.88
C PRO A 13 2.49 -11.78 9.43
N GLU A 14 1.51 -11.85 8.53
CA GLU A 14 1.66 -11.72 7.09
C GLU A 14 2.48 -10.46 6.82
N SER A 15 3.72 -10.63 6.38
CA SER A 15 4.65 -9.51 6.28
C SER A 15 4.41 -8.80 4.96
N TYR A 16 3.71 -7.67 5.03
CA TYR A 16 3.61 -6.78 3.87
C TYR A 16 4.96 -6.11 3.58
N ARG A 17 5.31 -6.04 2.30
CA ARG A 17 6.54 -5.39 1.82
C ARG A 17 6.18 -4.25 0.87
N LEU A 18 6.70 -3.05 1.14
CA LEU A 18 6.54 -1.87 0.31
C LEU A 18 7.74 -1.71 -0.62
N GLU A 19 7.48 -1.59 -1.91
CA GLU A 19 8.48 -1.23 -2.91
C GLU A 19 8.09 0.09 -3.57
N VAL A 20 9.05 1.01 -3.71
CA VAL A 20 8.87 2.23 -4.49
C VAL A 20 9.44 1.99 -5.88
N VAL A 21 8.66 2.33 -6.90
CA VAL A 21 9.04 2.10 -8.30
C VAL A 21 8.99 3.40 -9.08
N GLN A 22 9.92 3.56 -10.02
CA GLN A 22 9.87 4.64 -10.98
C GLN A 22 9.04 4.20 -12.19
N VAL A 23 7.93 4.91 -12.47
CA VAL A 23 6.99 4.57 -13.54
C VAL A 23 7.23 5.38 -14.82
N LYS A 24 7.90 6.52 -14.72
CA LYS A 24 8.32 7.38 -15.84
C LYS A 24 9.45 8.32 -15.39
N PRO A 25 10.11 9.08 -16.29
CA PRO A 25 11.07 10.11 -15.88
C PRO A 25 10.43 11.07 -14.85
N ASN A 26 11.05 11.19 -13.68
CA ASN A 26 10.56 11.98 -12.54
C ASN A 26 9.15 11.62 -12.05
N GLY A 27 8.68 10.39 -12.29
CA GLY A 27 7.39 9.90 -11.84
C GLY A 27 7.51 8.58 -11.10
N TYR A 28 6.96 8.53 -9.89
CA TYR A 28 7.05 7.40 -8.98
C TYR A 28 5.67 6.84 -8.65
N GLY A 29 5.64 5.57 -8.30
CA GLY A 29 4.52 4.85 -7.73
C GLY A 29 5.01 3.88 -6.66
N TYR A 30 4.12 3.04 -6.16
CA TYR A 30 4.50 2.01 -5.19
C TYR A 30 3.77 0.69 -5.43
N HIS A 31 4.40 -0.37 -4.96
CA HIS A 31 3.83 -1.70 -4.86
C HIS A 31 3.77 -2.14 -3.40
N ILE A 32 2.72 -2.87 -3.04
CA ILE A 32 2.69 -3.62 -1.79
C ILE A 32 2.58 -5.09 -2.14
N LEU A 33 3.50 -5.89 -1.61
CA LEU A 33 3.54 -7.34 -1.76
C LEU A 33 3.17 -8.01 -0.44
N ARG A 34 2.58 -9.20 -0.53
CA ARG A 34 2.34 -10.12 0.58
C ARG A 34 2.87 -11.49 0.16
N ASP A 35 3.82 -12.04 0.92
CA ASP A 35 4.52 -13.29 0.57
C ASP A 35 5.00 -13.32 -0.89
N ASP A 36 5.66 -12.24 -1.31
CA ASP A 36 6.18 -11.99 -2.65
C ASP A 36 5.14 -11.95 -3.79
N LYS A 37 3.84 -11.99 -3.47
CA LYS A 37 2.77 -11.73 -4.42
C LYS A 37 2.41 -10.26 -4.41
N LEU A 38 2.38 -9.65 -5.60
CA LEU A 38 1.93 -8.27 -5.77
C LEU A 38 0.45 -8.15 -5.38
N LEU A 39 0.17 -7.39 -4.33
CA LEU A 39 -1.17 -7.17 -3.81
C LEU A 39 -1.75 -5.83 -4.27
N ILE A 40 -0.95 -4.76 -4.20
CA ILE A 40 -1.35 -3.42 -4.64
C ILE A 40 -0.34 -2.92 -5.66
N ASN A 41 -0.84 -2.50 -6.81
CA ASN A 41 -0.08 -1.78 -7.82
C ASN A 41 -0.62 -0.35 -7.93
N GLN A 42 0.14 0.63 -7.45
CA GLN A 42 -0.30 2.02 -7.41
C GLN A 42 0.70 2.92 -8.16
N PRO A 43 0.60 2.97 -9.51
CA PRO A 43 1.49 3.79 -10.33
C PRO A 43 1.15 5.29 -10.27
N PHE A 44 -0.02 5.66 -9.74
CA PHE A 44 -0.53 7.03 -9.69
C PHE A 44 -1.02 7.41 -8.30
N ILE A 45 -1.07 8.72 -8.02
CA ILE A 45 -1.53 9.27 -6.76
C ILE A 45 -3.00 8.88 -6.54
N PRO A 46 -3.36 8.20 -5.43
CA PRO A 46 -4.74 7.85 -5.13
C PRO A 46 -5.59 9.10 -4.87
N ALA A 47 -6.90 9.03 -5.09
CA ALA A 47 -7.85 10.14 -4.87
C ALA A 47 -7.57 11.46 -5.62
N VAL A 48 -6.62 11.45 -6.57
CA VAL A 48 -6.31 12.57 -7.46
C VAL A 48 -6.74 12.19 -8.87
N SER A 49 -7.50 13.08 -9.50
CA SER A 49 -7.94 12.90 -10.88
C SER A 49 -6.77 13.03 -11.85
N GLY A 50 -6.78 12.20 -12.90
CA GLY A 50 -5.71 12.13 -13.89
C GLY A 50 -4.62 11.13 -13.50
N LYS A 51 -3.98 10.52 -14.50
CA LYS A 51 -2.88 9.55 -14.33
C LYS A 51 -1.58 10.25 -13.89
N LYS A 52 -1.62 10.92 -12.74
CA LYS A 52 -0.50 11.66 -12.17
C LYS A 52 0.31 10.73 -11.28
N ALA A 53 1.59 10.55 -11.63
CA ALA A 53 2.55 9.85 -10.79
C ALA A 53 3.04 10.79 -9.68
N PHE A 54 3.57 10.23 -8.59
CA PHE A 54 4.25 11.02 -7.56
C PHE A 54 5.50 11.69 -8.16
N SER A 55 5.75 12.94 -7.82
CA SER A 55 6.95 13.67 -8.28
C SER A 55 8.21 13.22 -7.54
N ARG A 56 8.07 12.69 -6.32
CA ARG A 56 9.17 12.20 -5.48
C ARG A 56 8.92 10.76 -5.03
N ALA A 57 9.98 9.97 -5.00
CA ALA A 57 9.96 8.61 -4.45
C ALA A 57 9.51 8.60 -2.97
N GLU A 58 9.89 9.62 -2.21
CA GLU A 58 9.51 9.78 -0.80
C GLU A 58 8.00 9.93 -0.60
N ASP A 59 7.30 10.64 -1.51
CA ASP A 59 5.84 10.78 -1.43
C ASP A 59 5.15 9.44 -1.66
N ALA A 60 5.59 8.71 -2.69
CA ALA A 60 5.11 7.36 -2.96
C ALA A 60 5.37 6.43 -1.75
N LYS A 61 6.55 6.56 -1.11
CA LYS A 61 6.89 5.80 0.10
C LYS A 61 5.98 6.14 1.28
N ARG A 62 5.72 7.43 1.54
CA ARG A 62 4.85 7.87 2.65
C ARG A 62 3.44 7.32 2.48
N VAL A 63 2.85 7.49 1.31
CA VAL A 63 1.51 6.99 1.01
C VAL A 63 1.46 5.47 1.05
N GLY A 64 2.43 4.78 0.44
CA GLY A 64 2.52 3.34 0.50
C GLY A 64 2.68 2.81 1.93
N THR A 65 3.41 3.53 2.79
CA THR A 65 3.55 3.18 4.21
C THR A 65 2.23 3.35 4.96
N LEU A 66 1.44 4.39 4.67
CA LEU A 66 0.11 4.57 5.24
C LEU A 66 -0.81 3.40 4.87
N VAL A 67 -0.84 3.02 3.59
CA VAL A 67 -1.63 1.89 3.09
C VAL A 67 -1.17 0.59 3.74
N MET A 68 0.14 0.36 3.82
CA MET A 68 0.71 -0.82 4.48
C MET A 68 0.35 -0.88 5.97
N LYS A 69 0.35 0.25 6.69
CA LYS A 69 -0.09 0.33 8.09
C LYS A 69 -1.57 -0.05 8.24
N ARG A 70 -2.44 0.47 7.37
CA ARG A 70 -3.88 0.15 7.35
C ARG A 70 -4.13 -1.33 7.04
N LEU A 71 -3.39 -1.91 6.08
CA LEU A 71 -3.43 -3.33 5.77
C LEU A 71 -3.03 -4.22 6.97
N ASN A 72 -1.97 -3.84 7.69
CA ASN A 72 -1.55 -4.56 8.90
C ASN A 72 -2.58 -4.47 10.04
N ALA A 73 -3.34 -3.37 10.11
CA ALA A 73 -4.40 -3.19 11.09
C ALA A 73 -5.71 -3.91 10.72
N GLY A 74 -5.85 -4.40 9.48
CA GLY A 74 -7.11 -4.94 8.97
C GLY A 74 -8.16 -3.87 8.64
N ASP A 75 -7.73 -2.62 8.52
CA ASP A 75 -8.59 -1.46 8.26
C ASP A 75 -8.82 -1.24 6.75
N ASN A 76 -9.77 -0.35 6.44
CA ASN A 76 -9.91 0.17 5.08
C ASN A 76 -8.63 0.94 4.67
N PHE A 77 -7.93 0.44 3.67
CA PHE A 77 -6.66 0.98 3.18
C PHE A 77 -6.82 2.05 2.08
N ALA A 78 -8.05 2.45 1.73
CA ALA A 78 -8.29 3.53 0.78
C ALA A 78 -7.65 4.84 1.28
N VAL A 79 -7.02 5.59 0.37
CA VAL A 79 -6.36 6.87 0.66
C VAL A 79 -7.22 7.99 0.09
N SER A 80 -7.54 8.98 0.92
CA SER A 80 -8.28 10.18 0.57
C SER A 80 -7.35 11.36 0.27
N GLN A 81 -7.88 12.46 -0.29
CA GLN A 81 -7.09 13.69 -0.47
C GLN A 81 -6.62 14.28 0.87
N LYS A 82 -7.43 14.15 1.93
CA LYS A 82 -7.06 14.57 3.28
C LYS A 82 -5.82 13.81 3.76
N ASP A 83 -5.78 12.50 3.56
CA ASP A 83 -4.63 11.68 3.91
C ASP A 83 -3.35 12.17 3.19
N LEU A 84 -3.46 12.51 1.91
CA LEU A 84 -2.31 13.02 1.14
C LEU A 84 -1.77 14.33 1.71
N LEU A 85 -2.66 15.27 2.06
CA LEU A 85 -2.28 16.54 2.68
C LEU A 85 -1.62 16.33 4.06
N GLU A 86 -2.16 15.41 4.87
CA GLU A 86 -1.59 15.04 6.17
C GLU A 86 -0.23 14.34 6.05
N GLN A 87 0.00 13.59 4.96
CA GLN A 87 1.30 13.01 4.63
C GLN A 87 2.27 14.01 3.98
N GLY A 88 1.84 15.27 3.78
CA GLY A 88 2.67 16.32 3.16
C GLY A 88 2.95 16.07 1.67
N VAL A 89 2.11 15.31 0.99
CA VAL A 89 2.24 15.05 -0.46
C VAL A 89 1.64 16.19 -1.25
N SER A 90 2.41 16.74 -2.19
CA SER A 90 1.92 17.71 -3.17
C SER A 90 1.51 17.03 -4.47
N PHE A 91 0.34 17.39 -5.00
CA PHE A 91 -0.28 16.75 -6.16
C PHE A 91 -1.09 17.73 -7.00
#